data_AF-A0A3C1YD74-F1
#
_entry.id   AF-A0A3C1YD74-F1
#
_cell.length_a   1.000
_cell.length_b   1.000
_cell.length_c   1.000
_cell.angle_alpha   90.00
_cell.angle_beta   90.00
_cell.angle_gamma   90.00
#
_symmetry.space_group_name_H-M   'P 1'
#
loop_
_entity.id
_entity.type
_entity.pdbx_description
1 polymer ?
#
loop_
_entity_poly.entity_id
_entity_poly.type
_entity_poly.pdbx_seq_one_letter_code
_entity_poly.pdbx_strand_id
1 'polypeptide(L)'
;MIQRVQSIYLLFSIIFMIAITYFLPVLISKEGEVFFTHHSIYAHITILASSFLLLYSIFLFKNRKKQLLFNQISKFLLSVTFFILFFTKGELFPARGIFVFIIPYVLILLANKFIKKDEKLVQSADRIR
;
A
#
# COMPACT_ATOMS: atom_id res chain seq x y z
N MET A 1 17.19 1.29 -17.08
CA MET A 1 17.38 2.23 -15.95
C MET A 1 16.45 1.82 -14.81
N ILE A 2 16.84 0.81 -14.02
CA ILE A 2 15.94 0.11 -13.09
C ILE A 2 15.96 0.62 -11.64
N GLN A 3 16.87 1.54 -11.29
CA GLN A 3 16.89 2.13 -9.95
C GLN A 3 16.44 3.59 -10.00
N ARG A 4 15.12 3.77 -9.90
CA ARG A 4 14.56 5.03 -9.43
C ARG A 4 14.12 4.84 -8.00
N VAL A 5 14.44 5.79 -7.14
CA VAL A 5 14.14 5.74 -5.70
C VAL A 5 12.66 5.41 -5.42
N GLN A 6 11.75 5.78 -6.32
CA GLN A 6 10.32 5.41 -6.25
C GLN A 6 10.05 3.90 -6.18
N SER A 7 10.76 3.04 -6.93
CA SER A 7 10.49 1.59 -6.94
C SER A 7 10.87 0.93 -5.62
N ILE A 8 11.88 1.48 -4.92
CA ILE A 8 12.29 1.03 -3.59
C ILE A 8 11.17 1.27 -2.58
N TYR A 9 10.56 2.47 -2.58
CA TYR A 9 9.43 2.77 -1.70
C TYR A 9 8.21 1.88 -1.98
N LEU A 10 7.91 1.60 -3.25
CA LEU A 10 6.82 0.69 -3.62
C LEU A 10 7.10 -0.74 -3.17
N LEU A 11 8.33 -1.24 -3.34
CA LEU A 11 8.74 -2.57 -2.92
C LEU A 11 8.66 -2.72 -1.40
N PHE A 12 9.17 -1.75 -0.63
CA PHE A 12 9.00 -1.74 0.83
C PHE A 12 7.52 -1.72 1.22
N SER A 13 6.68 -0.93 0.54
CA SER A 13 5.25 -0.91 0.80
C SER A 13 4.64 -2.31 0.66
N ILE A 14 4.99 -3.04 -0.41
CA ILE A 14 4.50 -4.42 -0.63
C ILE A 14 4.96 -5.35 0.50
N ILE A 15 6.24 -5.27 0.89
CA ILE A 15 6.78 -6.07 2.00
C ILE A 15 6.02 -5.80 3.30
N PHE A 16 5.79 -4.53 3.64
CA PHE A 16 5.01 -4.19 4.83
C PHE A 16 3.56 -4.68 4.75
N MET A 17 2.91 -4.58 3.59
CA MET A 17 1.54 -5.10 3.41
C MET A 17 1.46 -6.61 3.62
N ILE A 18 2.43 -7.37 3.09
CA ILE A 18 2.53 -8.83 3.32
C ILE A 18 2.83 -9.12 4.80
N ALA A 19 3.78 -8.40 5.39
CA ALA A 19 4.16 -8.59 6.79
C ALA A 19 2.97 -8.36 7.73
N ILE A 20 2.19 -7.29 7.52
CA ILE A 20 0.99 -6.98 8.30
C ILE A 20 -0.09 -8.04 8.13
N THR A 21 -0.17 -8.66 6.95
CA THR A 21 -1.21 -9.65 6.65
C THR A 21 -1.01 -10.97 7.40
N TYR A 22 0.24 -11.43 7.52
CA TYR A 22 0.55 -12.76 8.03
C TYR A 22 1.27 -12.79 9.38
N PHE A 23 1.99 -11.74 9.75
CA PHE A 23 2.85 -11.76 10.94
C PHE A 23 2.36 -10.84 12.08
N LEU A 24 1.45 -9.90 11.81
CA LEU A 24 0.98 -8.95 12.80
C LEU A 24 -0.52 -9.14 13.12
N PRO A 25 -0.88 -9.36 14.39
CA PRO A 25 -2.29 -9.38 14.78
C PRO A 25 -2.87 -7.97 14.66
N VAL A 26 -4.05 -7.86 14.06
CA VAL A 26 -4.74 -6.59 13.82
C VAL A 26 -5.82 -6.33 14.86
N LEU A 27 -6.50 -7.38 15.33
CA LEU A 27 -7.53 -7.31 16.36
C LEU A 27 -7.27 -8.37 17.44
N ILE A 28 -7.68 -8.10 18.68
CA ILE A 28 -7.56 -9.01 19.82
C ILE A 28 -8.90 -9.08 20.55
N SER A 29 -9.36 -10.29 20.90
CA SER A 29 -10.54 -10.52 21.75
C SER A 29 -10.22 -10.34 23.23
N LYS A 30 -11.24 -10.08 24.06
CA LYS A 30 -11.12 -10.06 25.53
C LYS A 30 -10.59 -11.38 26.08
N GLU A 31 -10.88 -12.48 25.39
CA GLU A 31 -10.47 -13.84 25.74
C GLU A 31 -9.04 -14.18 25.27
N GLY A 32 -8.36 -13.24 24.61
CA GLY A 32 -6.98 -13.41 24.14
C GLY A 32 -6.85 -13.97 22.72
N GLU A 33 -7.97 -14.23 22.03
CA GLU A 33 -7.93 -14.65 20.62
C GLU A 33 -7.36 -13.55 19.72
N VAL A 34 -6.41 -13.93 18.86
CA VAL A 34 -5.73 -13.01 17.93
C VAL A 34 -6.33 -13.13 16.53
N PHE A 35 -6.62 -11.98 15.94
CA PHE A 35 -7.19 -11.89 14.60
C PHE A 35 -6.20 -11.22 13.65
N PHE A 36 -5.84 -11.95 12.60
CA PHE A 36 -4.98 -11.47 11.52
C PHE A 36 -5.81 -10.95 10.35
N THR A 37 -5.19 -10.15 9.47
CA THR A 37 -5.85 -9.60 8.28
C THR A 37 -6.45 -10.69 7.38
N HIS A 38 -5.76 -11.84 7.26
CA HIS A 38 -6.17 -12.93 6.38
C HIS A 38 -7.37 -13.73 6.90
N HIS A 39 -7.79 -13.55 8.16
CA HIS A 39 -9.01 -14.18 8.68
C HIS A 39 -10.28 -13.60 8.03
N SER A 40 -10.23 -12.34 7.58
CA SER A 40 -11.32 -11.74 6.80
C SER A 40 -11.03 -11.89 5.32
N ILE A 41 -11.86 -12.69 4.62
CA ILE A 41 -11.69 -12.95 3.19
C ILE A 41 -11.72 -11.66 2.36
N TYR A 42 -12.57 -10.71 2.72
CA TYR A 42 -12.67 -9.42 2.04
C TYR A 42 -11.41 -8.57 2.24
N ALA A 43 -10.89 -8.50 3.47
CA ALA A 43 -9.66 -7.75 3.75
C ALA A 43 -8.45 -8.41 3.06
N HIS A 44 -8.38 -9.74 3.06
CA HIS A 44 -7.31 -10.50 2.44
C HIS A 44 -7.23 -10.32 0.92
N ILE A 45 -8.37 -10.44 0.24
CA ILE A 45 -8.43 -10.25 -1.22
C ILE A 45 -8.08 -8.81 -1.58
N THR A 46 -8.59 -7.83 -0.82
CA THR A 46 -8.36 -6.40 -1.10
C THR A 46 -6.90 -6.02 -0.92
N ILE A 47 -6.23 -6.50 0.14
CA ILE A 47 -4.83 -6.19 0.39
C ILE A 47 -3.89 -6.90 -0.61
N LEU A 48 -4.24 -8.12 -1.03
CA LEU A 48 -3.53 -8.85 -2.09
C LEU A 48 -3.67 -8.13 -3.44
N ALA A 49 -4.89 -7.71 -3.81
CA ALA A 49 -5.13 -6.95 -5.03
C ALA A 49 -4.32 -5.64 -5.03
N SER A 50 -4.30 -4.90 -3.91
CA SER A 50 -3.46 -3.72 -3.76
C SER A 50 -1.97 -4.02 -3.94
N SER A 51 -1.47 -5.09 -3.32
CA SER A 51 -0.05 -5.47 -3.39
C SER A 51 0.34 -5.85 -4.82
N PHE A 52 -0.53 -6.56 -5.54
CA PHE A 52 -0.33 -6.92 -6.94
C PHE A 52 -0.31 -5.69 -7.85
N LEU A 53 -1.22 -4.73 -7.64
CA LEU A 53 -1.23 -3.47 -8.39
C LEU A 53 0.05 -2.65 -8.17
N LEU A 54 0.58 -2.60 -6.94
CA LEU A 54 1.86 -1.96 -6.67
C LEU A 54 3.02 -2.68 -7.37
N LEU A 55 3.01 -4.02 -7.36
CA LEU A 55 4.03 -4.81 -8.04
C LEU A 55 4.00 -4.53 -9.55
N TYR A 56 2.81 -4.53 -10.16
CA TYR A 56 2.63 -4.15 -11.55
C TYR A 56 3.12 -2.72 -11.80
N SER A 57 2.76 -1.76 -10.94
CA SER A 57 3.15 -0.36 -11.03
C SER A 57 4.68 -0.15 -11.07
N ILE A 58 5.48 -1.00 -10.43
CA ILE A 58 6.95 -0.94 -10.50
C ILE A 58 7.45 -1.08 -11.94
N PHE A 59 6.82 -1.93 -12.75
CA PHE A 59 7.18 -2.15 -14.16
C PHE A 59 6.69 -1.05 -15.10
N LEU A 60 5.77 -0.17 -14.67
CA LEU A 60 5.25 0.95 -15.47
C LEU A 60 6.15 2.20 -15.43
N PHE A 61 7.44 2.05 -15.14
CA PHE A 61 8.40 3.16 -15.04
C PHE A 61 8.48 4.05 -16.30
N LYS A 62 8.12 3.51 -17.48
CA LYS A 62 8.05 4.28 -18.73
C LYS A 62 6.88 5.26 -18.75
N ASN A 63 5.77 4.92 -18.10
CA ASN A 63 4.51 5.68 -18.17
C ASN A 63 4.08 6.16 -16.77
N ARG A 64 4.69 7.27 -16.33
CA ARG A 64 4.56 7.80 -14.97
C ARG A 64 3.14 8.20 -14.59
N LYS A 65 2.33 8.67 -15.55
CA LYS A 65 0.90 8.97 -15.34
C LYS A 65 0.12 7.70 -14.97
N LYS A 66 0.33 6.61 -15.71
CA LYS A 66 -0.27 5.30 -15.36
C LYS A 66 0.25 4.78 -14.03
N GLN A 67 1.55 4.94 -13.76
CA GLN A 67 2.15 4.56 -12.47
C GLN A 67 1.47 5.27 -11.28
N LEU A 68 1.23 6.58 -11.39
CA LEU A 68 0.50 7.35 -10.38
C LEU A 68 -0.95 6.88 -10.20
N LEU A 69 -1.63 6.56 -11.30
CA LEU A 69 -3.00 6.03 -11.26
C LEU A 69 -3.07 4.70 -10.50
N PHE A 70 -2.21 3.74 -10.86
CA PHE A 70 -2.17 2.43 -10.19
C PHE A 70 -1.78 2.54 -8.71
N ASN A 71 -0.82 3.42 -8.37
CA ASN A 71 -0.48 3.69 -6.98
C ASN A 71 -1.65 4.30 -6.21
N GLN A 72 -2.42 5.19 -6.84
CA GLN A 72 -3.59 5.80 -6.21
C GLN A 72 -4.72 4.79 -6.00
N ILE A 73 -4.95 3.89 -6.95
CA ILE A 73 -5.90 2.77 -6.79
C ILE A 73 -5.45 1.83 -5.67
N SER A 74 -4.17 1.47 -5.65
CA SER A 74 -3.60 0.62 -4.60
C SER A 74 -3.76 1.26 -3.22
N LYS A 75 -3.45 2.56 -3.10
CA LYS A 75 -3.66 3.33 -1.87
C LYS A 75 -5.12 3.32 -1.42
N PHE A 76 -6.06 3.43 -2.36
CA PHE A 76 -7.48 3.34 -2.07
C PHE A 76 -7.87 1.95 -1.55
N LEU A 77 -7.43 0.88 -2.21
CA LEU A 77 -7.67 -0.50 -1.75
C LEU A 77 -7.07 -0.77 -0.37
N LEU A 78 -5.89 -0.24 -0.07
CA LEU A 78 -5.30 -0.31 1.27
C LEU A 78 -6.18 0.38 2.32
N SER A 79 -6.74 1.55 2.00
CA SER A 79 -7.72 2.22 2.87
C SER A 79 -9.00 1.40 3.04
N VAL A 80 -9.54 0.82 1.96
CA VAL A 80 -10.71 -0.07 2.02
C VAL A 80 -10.44 -1.27 2.94
N THR A 81 -9.27 -1.89 2.83
CA THR A 81 -8.84 -2.99 3.71
C THR A 81 -8.87 -2.56 5.18
N PHE A 82 -8.31 -1.38 5.48
CA PHE A 82 -8.35 -0.83 6.84
C PHE A 82 -9.78 -0.61 7.34
N PHE A 83 -10.67 -0.05 6.52
CA PHE A 83 -12.07 0.14 6.88
C PHE A 83 -12.80 -1.19 7.11
N ILE A 84 -12.60 -2.20 6.26
CA ILE A 84 -13.17 -3.53 6.46
C ILE A 84 -12.78 -4.06 7.84
N LEU A 85 -11.49 -4.02 8.19
CA LEU A 85 -11.00 -4.49 9.50
C LEU A 85 -11.58 -3.65 10.65
N PHE A 86 -11.69 -2.33 10.48
CA PHE A 86 -12.24 -1.44 11.48
C PHE A 86 -13.73 -1.66 11.74
N PHE A 87 -14.52 -1.99 10.72
CA PHE A 87 -15.95 -2.32 10.89
C PHE A 87 -16.15 -3.78 11.35
N THR A 88 -15.24 -4.68 11.00
CA THR A 88 -15.26 -6.08 11.47
C THR A 88 -14.94 -6.20 12.97
N LYS A 89 -14.33 -5.19 13.58
CA LYS A 89 -13.87 -5.26 14.96
C LYS A 89 -14.98 -5.60 15.96
N GLY A 90 -16.22 -5.11 15.80
CA GLY A 90 -17.27 -5.35 16.80
C GLY A 90 -16.81 -5.02 18.23
N GLU A 91 -16.78 -6.03 19.11
CA GLU A 91 -16.25 -5.94 20.49
C GLU A 91 -14.73 -6.18 20.63
N LEU A 92 -14.05 -6.54 19.54
CA LEU A 92 -12.60 -6.76 19.50
C LEU A 92 -11.85 -5.43 19.64
N PHE A 93 -10.71 -5.49 20.32
CA PHE A 93 -9.83 -4.35 20.53
C PHE A 93 -8.78 -4.22 19.41
N PRO A 94 -8.42 -2.99 19.02
CA PRO A 94 -7.34 -2.76 18.07
C PRO A 94 -6.00 -3.24 18.63
N ALA A 95 -5.33 -4.11 17.88
CA ALA A 95 -3.99 -4.59 18.22
C ALA A 95 -2.91 -3.75 17.52
N ARG A 96 -1.64 -4.05 17.81
CA ARG A 96 -0.49 -3.33 17.23
C ARG A 96 -0.51 -3.31 15.70
N GLY A 97 -0.94 -4.39 15.04
CA GLY A 97 -0.94 -4.50 13.59
C GLY A 97 -1.79 -3.44 12.88
N ILE A 98 -2.88 -2.96 13.50
CA ILE A 98 -3.76 -1.95 12.89
C ILE A 98 -3.05 -0.61 12.71
N PHE A 99 -2.13 -0.27 13.62
CA PHE A 99 -1.36 0.97 13.54
C PHE A 99 -0.24 0.88 12.49
N VAL A 100 0.28 -0.32 12.23
CA VAL A 100 1.36 -0.55 11.25
C VAL A 100 0.88 -0.31 9.80
N PHE A 101 -0.43 -0.33 9.53
CA PHE A 101 -1.02 0.04 8.23
C PHE A 101 -0.63 1.44 7.75
N ILE A 102 -0.24 2.36 8.66
CA ILE A 102 0.20 3.70 8.28
C ILE A 102 1.51 3.68 7.48
N ILE A 103 2.39 2.70 7.74
CA ILE A 103 3.71 2.60 7.11
C ILE A 103 3.59 2.39 5.59
N PRO A 104 2.92 1.35 5.06
CA PRO A 104 2.76 1.19 3.62
C PRO A 104 2.01 2.36 2.99
N TYR A 105 1.04 2.95 3.70
CA TYR A 105 0.33 4.13 3.20
C TYR A 105 1.28 5.31 2.94
N VAL A 106 2.13 5.64 3.91
CA VAL A 106 3.12 6.72 3.78
C VAL A 106 4.16 6.41 2.70
N LEU A 107 4.61 5.16 2.59
CA LEU A 107 5.55 4.73 1.54
C LEU A 107 4.99 4.96 0.13
N ILE A 108 3.71 4.66 -0.11
CA ILE A 108 3.05 4.95 -1.39
C ILE A 108 2.98 6.47 -1.65
N LEU A 109 2.71 7.29 -0.62
CA LEU A 109 2.71 8.75 -0.76
C LEU A 109 4.09 9.29 -1.14
N LEU A 110 5.16 8.78 -0.51
CA LEU A 110 6.53 9.14 -0.84
C LEU A 110 6.87 8.74 -2.28
N ALA A 111 6.56 7.51 -2.68
CA ALA A 111 6.75 7.04 -4.05
C ALA A 111 6.06 7.97 -5.07
N ASN A 112 4.81 8.35 -4.80
CA ASN A 112 4.05 9.27 -5.66
C ASN A 112 4.68 10.66 -5.74
N LYS A 113 5.28 11.17 -4.65
CA LYS A 113 6.01 12.45 -4.66
C LYS A 113 7.22 12.38 -5.58
N PHE A 114 7.99 11.30 -5.53
CA PHE A 114 9.13 11.09 -6.44
C PHE A 114 8.69 10.93 -7.90
N ILE A 115 7.64 10.16 -8.19
CA ILE A 115 7.11 10.00 -9.56
C ILE A 115 6.67 11.35 -10.14
N LYS A 116 5.99 12.19 -9.33
CA LYS A 116 5.56 13.54 -9.77
C LYS A 116 6.74 14.47 -10.02
N LYS A 117 7.78 14.42 -9.19
CA LYS A 117 9.01 15.20 -9.41
C LYS A 117 9.67 14.79 -10.73
N ASP A 118 9.79 13.49 -10.94
CA ASP A 118 10.37 12.92 -12.15
C ASP A 118 9.59 13.31 -13.41
N GLU A 119 8.25 13.25 -13.38
CA GLU A 119 7.38 13.69 -14.48
C GLU A 119 7.60 15.18 -14.81
N LYS A 120 7.67 16.05 -13.80
CA LYS A 120 7.92 17.48 -13.99
C LYS A 120 9.25 17.77 -14.68
N LEU A 121 10.31 17.03 -14.31
CA LEU A 121 11.64 17.19 -14.91
C LEU A 121 11.66 16.85 -16.40
N VAL A 122 10.91 15.82 -16.82
CA VAL A 122 10.78 15.47 -18.24
C VAL A 122 10.01 16.55 -18.99
N GLN A 123 8.87 16.97 -18.44
CA GLN A 123 8.05 18.01 -19.06
C GLN A 123 8.78 19.35 -19.18
N SER A 124 9.66 19.71 -18.22
CA SER A 124 10.46 20.93 -18.33
C SER A 124 11.54 20.83 -19.39
N ALA A 125 12.15 19.65 -19.58
CA ALA A 125 13.14 19.43 -20.64
C ALA A 125 12.50 19.50 -22.03
N ASP A 126 11.31 18.93 -22.19
CA ASP A 126 10.57 18.95 -23.46
C ASP A 126 10.11 20.35 -23.87
N ARG A 127 9.91 21.29 -22.93
CA ARG A 127 9.51 22.68 -23.23
C ARG A 127 10.65 23.57 -23.76
N ILE A 128 11.90 23.17 -23.55
CA ILE A 128 13.09 23.94 -23.96
C ILE A 128 13.50 23.57 -25.40
N ARG A 129 13.03 22.43 -25.89
CA ARG A 129 13.34 21.89 -27.22
C ARG A 129 12.28 22.30 -28.24
#